data_AF-A0A2P8QJB1-F1
#
_entry.id   AF-A0A2P8QJB1-F1
#
_cell.length_a   1.000
_cell.length_b   1.000
_cell.length_c   1.000
_cell.angle_alpha   90.00
_cell.angle_beta   90.00
_cell.angle_gamma   90.00
#
_symmetry.space_group_name_H-M   'P 1'
#
loop_
_entity.id
_entity.type
_entity.pdbx_description
1 polymer ?
#
loop_
_entity_poly.entity_id
_entity_poly.type
_entity_poly.pdbx_seq_one_letter_code
_entity_poly.pdbx_strand_id
1 'polypeptide(L)'
;MTATQPIELPLIGKIKHPARWLVGLVAAGVVVAGSATYVIVDRSTPKIDLAKLTVPVEAKDLTLRINASGKVVPIQSVNVSPKVAGVLKNLLVEQGDRVQAGQIIAKMDDADLQAQLIQVRAKLAQAQAELAQARAGNRIQEIDRAQAQVDAAQARANFAREKLE
;
A
#
# COMPACT_ATOMS: atom_id res chain seq x y z
N MET A 1 71.52 -34.61 -90.52
CA MET A 1 71.25 -33.37 -89.75
C MET A 1 70.60 -33.76 -88.43
N THR A 2 71.15 -33.23 -87.33
CA THR A 2 70.59 -33.15 -85.95
C THR A 2 70.20 -34.48 -85.27
N ALA A 3 71.04 -35.09 -84.43
CA ALA A 3 71.40 -34.73 -83.05
C ALA A 3 70.21 -34.69 -82.08
N THR A 4 70.05 -35.75 -81.27
CA THR A 4 69.31 -35.71 -80.01
C THR A 4 70.09 -36.50 -78.96
N GLN A 5 70.91 -35.77 -78.21
CA GLN A 5 71.70 -36.28 -77.08
C GLN A 5 70.76 -36.69 -75.93
N PRO A 6 70.94 -37.86 -75.29
CA PRO A 6 70.20 -38.22 -74.09
C PRO A 6 70.72 -37.42 -72.90
N ILE A 7 69.83 -36.68 -72.23
CA ILE A 7 70.11 -35.92 -71.01
C ILE A 7 70.16 -36.90 -69.83
N GLU A 8 71.29 -36.94 -69.11
CA GLU A 8 71.44 -37.71 -67.87
C GLU A 8 70.78 -36.98 -66.69
N LEU A 9 69.88 -37.69 -66.00
CA LEU A 9 69.39 -37.30 -64.67
C LEU A 9 70.02 -38.28 -63.67
N PRO A 10 70.90 -37.83 -62.77
CA PRO A 10 71.54 -38.71 -61.80
C PRO A 10 70.52 -39.03 -60.71
N LEU A 11 69.84 -40.19 -60.81
CA LEU A 11 69.32 -41.00 -59.69
C LEU A 11 68.36 -42.15 -60.11
N ILE A 12 67.92 -42.28 -61.38
CA ILE A 12 66.99 -43.36 -61.80
C ILE A 12 67.37 -43.96 -63.17
N GLY A 13 67.49 -45.29 -63.27
CA GLY A 13 67.90 -46.04 -64.46
C GLY A 13 66.94 -46.02 -65.67
N LYS A 14 67.49 -46.40 -66.84
CA LYS A 14 66.99 -46.24 -68.24
C LYS A 14 65.46 -46.26 -68.44
N ILE A 15 64.88 -45.10 -68.80
CA ILE A 15 63.46 -44.92 -69.13
C ILE A 15 63.30 -44.80 -70.66
N LYS A 16 62.56 -45.74 -71.31
CA LYS A 16 62.39 -45.81 -72.78
C LYS A 16 61.56 -44.65 -73.41
N HIS A 17 60.82 -43.87 -72.61
CA HIS A 17 59.97 -42.76 -73.09
C HIS A 17 60.06 -41.51 -72.19
N PRO A 18 61.13 -40.69 -72.31
CA PRO A 18 61.41 -39.61 -71.36
C PRO A 18 60.34 -38.52 -71.31
N ALA A 19 59.67 -38.24 -72.44
CA ALA A 19 58.63 -37.22 -72.51
C ALA A 19 57.37 -37.55 -71.69
N ARG A 20 56.99 -38.83 -71.55
CA ARG A 20 55.78 -39.23 -70.80
C ARG A 20 55.97 -39.12 -69.28
N TRP A 21 57.21 -39.32 -68.80
CA TRP A 21 57.56 -39.19 -67.39
C TRP A 21 57.65 -37.72 -66.94
N LEU A 22 58.17 -36.84 -67.81
CA LEU A 22 58.15 -35.39 -67.59
C LEU A 22 56.72 -34.83 -67.47
N VAL A 23 55.81 -35.25 -68.35
CA VAL A 23 54.38 -34.84 -68.27
C VAL A 23 53.73 -35.33 -66.97
N GLY A 24 54.06 -36.55 -66.52
CA GLY A 24 53.58 -37.10 -65.26
C GLY A 24 54.05 -36.29 -64.04
N LEU A 25 55.32 -35.87 -64.01
CA LEU A 25 55.86 -35.03 -62.93
C LEU A 25 55.24 -33.64 -62.89
N VAL A 26 55.03 -33.02 -64.06
CA VAL A 26 54.37 -31.71 -64.14
C VAL A 26 52.92 -31.80 -63.67
N ALA A 27 52.18 -32.82 -64.09
CA ALA A 27 50.81 -33.06 -63.62
C ALA A 27 50.74 -33.29 -62.10
N ALA A 28 51.66 -34.10 -61.56
CA ALA A 28 51.76 -34.30 -60.11
C ALA A 28 52.08 -32.99 -59.37
N GLY A 29 52.99 -32.17 -59.90
CA GLY A 29 53.31 -30.86 -59.33
C GLY A 29 52.11 -29.92 -59.30
N VAL A 30 51.29 -29.88 -60.34
CA VAL A 30 50.06 -29.07 -60.39
C VAL A 30 49.02 -29.55 -59.38
N VAL A 31 48.85 -30.86 -59.22
CA VAL A 31 47.91 -31.43 -58.24
C VAL A 31 48.38 -31.15 -56.79
N VAL A 32 49.69 -31.27 -56.53
CA VAL A 32 50.27 -30.95 -55.22
C VAL A 32 50.15 -29.46 -54.93
N ALA A 33 50.45 -28.59 -55.90
CA ALA A 33 50.31 -27.15 -55.74
C ALA A 33 48.84 -26.74 -55.52
N GLY A 34 47.91 -27.30 -56.30
CA GLY A 34 46.47 -27.02 -56.18
C GLY A 34 45.84 -27.52 -54.87
N SER A 35 46.25 -28.71 -54.41
CA SER A 35 45.79 -29.23 -53.12
C SER A 35 46.39 -28.46 -51.94
N ALA A 36 47.66 -28.07 -52.03
CA ALA A 36 48.31 -27.23 -51.03
C ALA A 36 47.63 -25.87 -50.91
N THR A 37 47.32 -25.21 -52.05
CA THR A 37 46.63 -23.91 -52.02
C THR A 37 45.20 -24.03 -51.48
N TYR A 38 44.47 -25.10 -51.81
CA TYR A 38 43.13 -25.36 -51.26
C TYR A 38 43.17 -25.51 -49.73
N VAL A 39 44.10 -26.30 -49.19
CA VAL A 39 44.22 -26.52 -47.74
C VAL A 39 44.64 -25.25 -46.99
N ILE A 40 45.49 -24.41 -47.59
CA ILE A 40 45.93 -23.15 -46.97
C ILE A 40 44.79 -22.12 -46.93
N VAL A 41 43.98 -22.04 -48.00
CA VAL A 41 42.83 -21.11 -48.08
C VAL A 41 41.70 -21.55 -47.14
N ASP A 42 41.38 -22.85 -47.08
CA ASP A 42 40.32 -23.37 -46.21
C ASP A 42 40.64 -23.17 -44.71
N ARG A 43 41.92 -23.30 -44.34
CA ARG A 43 42.41 -23.03 -42.98
C ARG A 43 42.44 -21.55 -42.60
N SER A 44 42.33 -20.63 -43.57
CA SER A 44 42.44 -19.18 -43.34
C SER A 44 41.10 -18.49 -43.11
N THR A 45 39.99 -19.23 -43.05
CA THR A 45 38.70 -18.67 -42.63
C THR A 45 38.54 -18.85 -41.12
N PRO A 46 38.75 -17.80 -40.29
CA PRO A 46 38.48 -17.91 -38.87
C PRO A 46 36.98 -18.16 -38.66
N LYS A 47 36.63 -19.40 -38.30
CA LYS A 47 35.27 -19.76 -37.89
C LYS A 47 35.00 -19.05 -36.57
N ILE A 48 34.20 -17.99 -36.62
CA ILE A 48 33.81 -17.23 -35.43
C ILE A 48 33.01 -18.18 -34.53
N ASP A 49 33.57 -18.49 -33.37
CA ASP A 49 32.95 -19.34 -32.36
C ASP A 49 31.88 -18.53 -31.62
N LEU A 50 30.66 -18.57 -32.13
CA LEU A 50 29.50 -17.84 -31.61
C LEU A 50 29.22 -18.20 -30.13
N ALA A 51 29.64 -19.36 -29.65
CA ALA A 51 29.47 -19.77 -28.26
C ALA A 51 30.38 -18.99 -27.30
N LYS A 52 31.54 -18.48 -27.78
CA LYS A 52 32.41 -17.59 -26.99
C LYS A 52 31.93 -16.14 -26.96
N LEU A 53 30.97 -15.79 -27.81
CA LEU A 53 30.45 -14.43 -27.96
C LEU A 53 29.00 -14.28 -27.48
N THR A 54 28.41 -15.33 -26.91
CA THR A 54 27.02 -15.32 -26.44
C THR A 54 26.90 -15.83 -25.00
N VAL A 55 25.88 -15.35 -24.30
CA VAL A 55 25.48 -15.82 -22.96
C VAL A 55 24.04 -16.33 -23.08
N PRO A 56 23.71 -17.53 -22.57
CA PRO A 56 22.34 -18.05 -22.62
C PRO A 56 21.40 -17.15 -21.81
N VAL A 57 20.26 -16.79 -22.40
CA VAL A 57 19.18 -16.10 -21.70
C VAL A 57 18.34 -17.12 -20.94
N GLU A 58 18.22 -16.95 -19.62
CA GLU A 58 17.35 -17.76 -18.78
C GLU A 58 16.14 -16.94 -18.32
N ALA A 59 14.94 -17.50 -18.52
CA ALA A 59 13.72 -16.93 -17.97
C ALA A 59 13.67 -17.21 -16.47
N LYS A 60 13.80 -16.15 -15.66
CA LYS A 60 13.70 -16.22 -14.20
C LYS A 60 12.67 -15.21 -13.73
N ASP A 61 11.81 -15.63 -12.80
CA ASP A 61 10.82 -14.74 -12.19
C ASP A 61 11.52 -13.69 -11.32
N LEU A 62 11.31 -12.42 -11.68
CA LEU A 62 11.80 -11.27 -10.91
C LEU A 62 10.71 -10.83 -9.94
N THR A 63 10.92 -11.05 -8.65
CA THR A 63 10.03 -10.49 -7.62
C THR A 63 10.31 -8.99 -7.46
N LEU A 64 9.53 -8.17 -8.15
CA LEU A 64 9.56 -6.72 -7.99
C LEU A 64 8.89 -6.34 -6.65
N ARG A 65 9.70 -6.02 -5.64
CA ARG A 65 9.18 -5.51 -4.36
C ARG A 65 8.99 -4.00 -4.43
N ILE A 66 7.73 -3.57 -4.53
CA ILE A 66 7.38 -2.15 -4.46
C ILE A 66 7.26 -1.78 -2.98
N ASN A 67 8.17 -0.92 -2.50
CA ASN A 67 8.06 -0.35 -1.16
C ASN A 67 7.26 0.95 -1.27
N ALA A 68 6.12 1.02 -0.58
CA ALA A 68 5.31 2.22 -0.47
C ALA A 68 5.27 2.68 0.99
N SER A 69 5.49 3.97 1.20
CA SER A 69 5.35 4.60 2.52
C SER A 69 3.95 5.20 2.64
N GLY A 70 3.24 4.86 3.71
CA GLY A 70 1.93 5.42 4.05
C GLY A 70 1.96 6.08 5.41
N LYS A 71 1.02 7.00 5.65
CA LYS A 71 0.81 7.60 6.97
C LYS A 71 -0.34 6.87 7.67
N VAL A 72 -0.10 6.44 8.91
CA VAL A 72 -1.17 5.94 9.78
C VAL A 72 -2.00 7.13 10.25
N VAL A 73 -3.31 7.06 10.01
CA VAL A 73 -4.28 8.07 10.45
C VAL A 73 -5.28 7.44 11.41
N PRO A 74 -5.80 8.20 12.39
CA PRO A 74 -6.87 7.72 13.25
C PRO A 74 -8.11 7.33 12.45
N ILE A 75 -8.78 6.24 12.84
CA ILE A 75 -10.05 5.83 12.23
C ILE A 75 -11.14 6.88 12.49
N GLN A 76 -11.14 7.44 13.71
CA GLN A 76 -12.07 8.48 14.13
C GLN A 76 -11.36 9.46 15.04
N SER A 77 -11.59 10.75 14.83
CA SER A 77 -11.12 11.83 15.69
C SER A 77 -12.31 12.68 16.07
N VAL A 78 -12.59 12.81 17.37
CA VAL A 78 -13.71 13.59 17.90
C VAL A 78 -13.18 14.71 18.78
N ASN A 79 -13.75 15.90 18.63
CA ASN A 79 -13.50 16.99 19.55
C ASN A 79 -14.60 16.98 20.62
N VAL A 80 -14.21 16.91 21.88
CA VAL A 80 -15.15 16.85 23.01
C VAL A 80 -15.31 18.25 23.57
N SER A 81 -16.52 18.79 23.47
CA SER A 81 -16.87 20.11 23.99
C SER A 81 -18.07 20.03 24.93
N PRO A 82 -18.15 20.86 25.98
CA PRO A 82 -19.33 20.95 26.82
C PRO A 82 -20.58 21.36 26.02
N LYS A 83 -21.74 20.79 26.37
CA LYS A 83 -23.03 21.19 25.77
C LYS A 83 -23.43 22.63 26.14
N VAL A 84 -23.05 23.06 27.35
CA VAL A 84 -23.36 24.38 27.91
C VAL A 84 -22.06 25.04 28.33
N ALA A 85 -21.88 26.32 27.98
CA ALA A 85 -20.74 27.10 28.42
C ALA A 85 -20.80 27.30 29.95
N GLY A 86 -19.68 27.07 30.63
CA GLY A 86 -19.60 27.16 32.09
C GLY A 86 -18.18 27.00 32.58
N VAL A 87 -18.02 27.00 33.90
CA VAL A 87 -16.74 26.80 34.57
C VAL A 87 -16.49 25.30 34.75
N LEU A 88 -15.26 24.86 34.47
CA LEU A 88 -14.85 23.48 34.76
C LEU A 88 -14.63 23.33 36.27
N LYS A 89 -15.28 22.36 36.90
CA LYS A 89 -15.11 22.06 38.32
C LYS A 89 -13.94 21.11 38.53
N ASN A 90 -14.00 19.95 37.86
CA ASN A 90 -12.97 18.91 37.96
C ASN A 90 -12.62 18.35 36.59
N LEU A 91 -11.33 18.08 36.35
CA LEU A 91 -10.85 17.24 35.26
C LEU A 91 -10.45 15.88 35.83
N LEU A 92 -10.94 14.78 35.26
CA LEU A 92 -10.79 13.42 35.80
C LEU A 92 -9.80 12.57 35.01
N VAL A 93 -9.17 13.14 33.98
CA VAL A 93 -8.24 12.44 33.08
C VAL A 93 -7.05 13.32 32.77
N GLU A 94 -5.92 12.70 32.48
CA GLU A 94 -4.70 13.36 32.06
C GLU A 94 -4.42 13.14 30.56
N GLN A 95 -3.50 13.95 30.03
CA GLN A 95 -3.09 13.83 28.64
C GLN A 95 -2.39 12.49 28.38
N GLY A 96 -2.93 11.71 27.45
CA GLY A 96 -2.40 10.39 27.09
C GLY A 96 -3.18 9.21 27.68
N ASP A 97 -4.14 9.48 28.56
CA ASP A 97 -4.99 8.44 29.14
C ASP A 97 -5.88 7.75 28.11
N ARG A 98 -6.08 6.45 28.31
CA ARG A 98 -7.06 5.68 27.56
C ARG A 98 -8.41 5.77 28.26
N VAL A 99 -9.41 6.26 27.54
CA VAL A 99 -10.78 6.40 28.02
C VAL A 99 -11.73 5.46 27.27
N GLN A 100 -12.81 5.05 27.93
CA GLN A 100 -13.86 4.23 27.34
C GLN A 100 -15.10 5.06 27.01
N ALA A 101 -15.94 4.57 26.09
CA ALA A 101 -17.20 5.22 25.77
C ALA A 101 -18.09 5.31 27.03
N GLY A 102 -18.62 6.50 27.31
CA GLY A 102 -19.45 6.78 28.49
C GLY A 102 -18.66 7.10 29.77
N GLN A 103 -17.32 7.03 29.74
CA GLN A 103 -16.51 7.44 30.88
C GLN A 103 -16.57 8.96 31.10
N ILE A 104 -16.78 9.37 32.35
CA ILE A 104 -16.77 10.78 32.73
C ILE A 104 -15.32 11.28 32.75
N ILE A 105 -15.01 12.23 31.88
CA ILE A 105 -13.66 12.81 31.75
C ILE A 105 -13.52 14.17 32.45
N ALA A 106 -14.64 14.88 32.63
CA ALA A 106 -14.69 16.23 33.18
C ALA A 106 -16.05 16.46 33.84
N LYS A 107 -16.07 17.25 34.91
CA LYS A 107 -17.30 17.72 35.56
C LYS A 107 -17.34 19.23 35.52
N MET A 108 -18.40 19.78 34.94
CA MET A 108 -18.69 21.21 34.95
C MET A 108 -19.25 21.64 36.31
N ASP A 109 -19.10 22.91 36.66
CA ASP A 109 -19.77 23.45 37.84
C ASP A 109 -21.26 23.66 37.57
N ASP A 110 -22.08 22.99 38.36
CA ASP A 110 -23.52 22.86 38.19
C ASP A 110 -24.30 23.51 39.34
N ALA A 111 -23.65 24.28 40.22
CA ALA A 111 -24.26 24.87 41.40
C ALA A 111 -25.52 25.72 41.07
N ASP A 112 -25.43 26.59 40.06
CA ASP A 112 -26.55 27.44 39.64
C ASP A 112 -27.71 26.62 39.05
N LEU A 113 -27.38 25.60 38.26
CA LEU A 113 -28.38 24.69 37.66
C LEU A 113 -29.07 23.86 38.73
N GLN A 114 -28.34 23.38 39.74
CA GLN A 114 -28.90 22.68 40.88
C GLN A 114 -29.81 23.59 41.71
N ALA A 115 -29.39 24.82 41.99
CA ALA A 115 -30.20 25.81 42.68
C ALA A 115 -31.51 26.11 41.91
N GLN A 116 -31.42 26.26 40.59
CA GLN A 116 -32.59 26.46 39.74
C GLN A 116 -33.53 25.25 39.75
N LEU A 117 -33.00 24.03 39.72
CA LEU A 117 -33.81 22.81 39.83
C LEU A 117 -34.54 22.74 41.18
N ILE A 118 -33.87 23.08 42.28
CA ILE A 118 -34.49 23.14 43.62
C ILE A 118 -35.64 24.15 43.62
N GLN A 119 -35.42 25.35 43.06
CA GLN A 119 -36.45 26.39 42.99
C GLN A 119 -37.67 25.93 42.17
N VAL A 120 -37.47 25.26 41.04
CA VAL A 120 -38.57 24.77 40.20
C VAL A 120 -39.31 23.61 40.87
N ARG A 121 -38.60 22.71 41.57
CA ARG A 121 -39.22 21.64 42.37
C ARG A 121 -40.08 22.20 43.51
N ALA A 122 -39.63 23.26 44.17
CA ALA A 122 -40.43 23.94 45.19
C ALA A 122 -41.74 24.51 44.60
N LYS A 123 -41.69 25.10 43.40
CA LYS A 123 -42.89 25.59 42.70
C LYS A 123 -43.84 24.45 42.30
N LEU A 124 -43.31 23.30 41.91
CA LEU A 124 -44.12 22.10 41.64
C LEU A 124 -44.82 21.62 42.91
N ALA A 125 -44.10 21.52 44.03
CA ALA A 125 -44.67 21.14 45.32
C ALA A 125 -45.77 22.11 45.78
N GLN A 126 -45.58 23.42 45.55
CA GLN A 126 -46.62 24.42 45.81
C GLN A 126 -47.87 24.17 44.95
N ALA A 127 -47.72 23.99 43.63
CA ALA A 127 -48.85 23.72 42.75
C ALA A 127 -49.60 22.42 43.12
N GLN A 128 -48.87 21.39 43.56
CA GLN A 128 -49.47 20.15 44.05
C GLN A 128 -50.27 20.37 45.34
N ALA A 129 -49.79 21.21 46.25
CA ALA A 129 -50.52 21.58 47.45
C ALA A 129 -51.79 22.39 47.11
N GLU A 130 -51.72 23.32 46.16
CA GLU A 130 -52.87 24.09 45.67
C GLU A 130 -53.92 23.18 45.02
N LEU A 131 -53.50 22.18 44.25
CA LEU A 131 -54.39 21.14 43.70
C LEU A 131 -55.06 20.31 44.80
N ALA A 132 -54.31 19.92 45.84
CA ALA A 132 -54.87 19.18 46.97
C ALA A 132 -55.93 20.00 47.70
N GLN A 133 -55.71 21.31 47.87
CA GLN A 133 -56.70 22.25 48.42
C GLN A 133 -57.92 22.38 47.52
N ALA A 134 -57.75 22.56 46.20
CA ALA A 134 -58.84 22.68 45.24
C ALA A 134 -59.72 21.41 45.20
N ARG A 135 -59.10 20.22 45.31
CA ARG A 135 -59.81 18.94 45.39
C ARG A 135 -60.68 18.81 46.64
N ALA A 136 -60.33 19.49 47.74
CA ALA A 136 -61.16 19.54 48.94
C ALA A 136 -62.38 20.48 48.81
N GLY A 137 -62.32 21.48 47.92
CA GLY A 137 -63.36 22.50 47.72
C GLY A 137 -64.50 22.13 46.76
N ASN A 138 -64.46 20.94 46.13
CA ASN A 138 -65.48 20.36 45.23
C ASN A 138 -65.84 21.15 43.95
N ARG A 139 -65.17 22.26 43.61
CA ARG A 139 -65.41 22.99 42.37
C ARG A 139 -64.56 22.44 41.22
N ILE A 140 -65.22 21.80 40.26
CA ILE A 140 -64.53 21.16 39.11
C ILE A 140 -63.65 22.15 38.35
N GLN A 141 -64.11 23.38 38.09
CA GLN A 141 -63.32 24.38 37.37
C GLN A 141 -62.03 24.78 38.10
N GLU A 142 -62.04 24.78 39.44
CA GLU A 142 -60.86 25.08 40.25
C GLU A 142 -59.87 23.90 40.24
N ILE A 143 -60.39 22.66 40.26
CA ILE A 143 -59.58 21.44 40.15
C ILE A 143 -58.89 21.38 38.79
N ASP A 144 -59.62 21.62 37.70
CA ASP A 144 -59.06 21.61 36.34
C ASP A 144 -57.97 22.66 36.17
N ARG A 145 -58.18 23.87 36.70
CA ARG A 145 -57.17 24.94 36.69
C ARG A 145 -55.94 24.57 37.49
N ALA A 146 -56.10 24.01 38.69
CA ALA A 146 -55.00 23.60 39.54
C ALA A 146 -54.23 22.41 38.93
N GLN A 147 -54.92 21.48 38.27
CA GLN A 147 -54.30 20.37 37.55
C GLN A 147 -53.44 20.90 36.41
N ALA A 148 -53.96 21.82 35.60
CA ALA A 148 -53.19 22.46 34.53
C ALA A 148 -51.94 23.19 35.05
N GLN A 149 -52.01 23.78 36.26
CA GLN A 149 -50.84 24.40 36.90
C GLN A 149 -49.79 23.36 37.33
N VAL A 150 -50.21 22.23 37.89
CA VAL A 150 -49.30 21.11 38.22
C VAL A 150 -48.62 20.59 36.96
N ASP A 151 -49.37 20.37 35.88
CA ASP A 151 -48.83 19.86 34.62
C ASP A 151 -47.80 20.84 34.03
N ALA A 152 -48.09 22.14 34.05
CA ALA A 152 -47.16 23.18 33.62
C ALA A 152 -45.90 23.24 34.51
N ALA A 153 -46.05 23.10 35.83
CA ALA A 153 -44.93 23.06 36.76
C ALA A 153 -44.07 21.81 36.58
N GLN A 154 -44.69 20.67 36.29
CA GLN A 154 -44.01 19.41 36.02
C GLN A 154 -43.19 19.48 34.73
N ALA A 155 -43.76 20.05 33.66
CA ALA A 155 -43.04 20.27 32.41
C ALA A 155 -41.80 21.15 32.62
N ARG A 156 -41.90 22.22 33.42
CA ARG A 156 -40.77 23.09 33.78
C ARG A 156 -39.71 22.34 34.60
N ALA A 157 -40.12 21.48 35.53
CA ALA A 157 -39.21 20.67 36.33
C ALA A 157 -38.44 19.64 35.49
N ASN A 158 -39.13 19.00 34.54
CA ASN A 158 -38.52 18.06 33.61
C ASN A 158 -37.48 18.76 32.71
N PHE A 159 -37.83 19.93 32.17
CA PHE A 159 -36.91 20.75 31.37
C PHE A 159 -35.68 21.21 32.17
N ALA A 160 -35.86 21.61 33.44
CA ALA A 160 -34.74 21.98 34.30
C ALA A 160 -33.82 20.78 34.62
N ARG A 161 -34.39 19.56 34.73
CA ARG A 161 -33.62 18.33 34.94
C ARG A 161 -32.80 17.95 33.70
N GLU A 162 -33.38 18.06 32.51
CA GLU A 162 -32.70 17.73 31.25
C GLU A 162 -31.45 18.60 31.03
N LYS A 163 -31.45 19.84 31.51
CA LYS A 163 -30.28 20.72 31.46
C LYS A 163 -29.10 20.28 32.33
N LEU A 164 -29.32 19.38 33.30
CA LEU A 164 -28.26 18.83 34.15
C LEU A 164 -27.64 17.54 33.58
N GLU A 165 -28.22 16.96 32.52
CA GLU A 165 -27.76 15.74 31.84
C GLU A 165 -26.94 16.02 30.56
#